data_AF-A0A7Z9WEF7-F1
#
_entry.id   AF-A0A7Z9WEF7-F1
#
_cell.length_a   1.000
_cell.length_b   1.000
_cell.length_c   1.000
_cell.angle_alpha   90.00
_cell.angle_beta   90.00
_cell.angle_gamma   90.00
#
_symmetry.space_group_name_H-M   'P 1'
#
loop_
_entity.id
_entity.type
_entity.pdbx_description
1 polymer ?
#
loop_
_entity_poly.entity_id
_entity_poly.type
_entity_poly.pdbx_seq_one_letter_code
_entity_poly.pdbx_strand_id
1 'polypeptide(L)'
;MEEEVKETETQGEEAKELEKPLEKMTAPELREIAKQIPGVEGVHAMKKEQLLEIIKKHRGIDDKAPKKVEKATVRELKKKIALFKAEKEEARRANDKRRIEILKRRINRLKKQTRKLARA
;
A
#
# COMPACT_ATOMS: atom_id res chain seq x y z
N MET A 1 -39.98 -15.54 6.44
CA MET A 1 -39.05 -15.18 5.35
C MET A 1 -38.66 -13.69 5.38
N GLU A 2 -38.70 -13.02 6.55
CA GLU A 2 -38.19 -11.65 6.71
C GLU A 2 -37.16 -11.52 7.86
N GLU A 3 -36.89 -12.61 8.61
CA GLU A 3 -35.91 -12.59 9.70
C GLU A 3 -34.49 -13.01 9.27
N GLU A 4 -34.32 -13.72 8.15
CA GLU A 4 -32.99 -14.14 7.67
C GLU A 4 -32.22 -13.04 6.92
N VAL A 5 -32.86 -11.91 6.58
CA VAL A 5 -32.22 -10.82 5.83
C VAL A 5 -31.64 -9.72 6.73
N LYS A 6 -31.96 -9.74 8.04
CA LYS A 6 -31.40 -8.78 9.00
C LYS A 6 -30.10 -9.23 9.66
N GLU A 7 -29.79 -10.52 9.68
CA GLU A 7 -28.55 -11.04 10.27
C GLU A 7 -27.33 -10.89 9.36
N THR A 8 -27.54 -10.60 8.07
CA THR A 8 -26.45 -10.43 7.10
C THR A 8 -25.84 -9.03 7.10
N GLU A 9 -26.51 -8.02 7.68
CA GLU A 9 -26.03 -6.63 7.65
C GLU A 9 -25.25 -6.23 8.91
N THR A 10 -25.33 -7.00 10.01
CA THR A 10 -24.63 -6.68 11.27
C THR A 10 -23.19 -7.22 11.35
N GLN A 11 -22.77 -8.06 10.40
CA GLN A 11 -21.39 -8.60 10.36
C GLN A 11 -20.41 -7.71 9.58
N GLY A 12 -20.86 -6.59 9.01
CA GLY A 12 -20.05 -5.71 8.16
C GLY A 12 -19.28 -4.60 8.88
N GLU A 13 -19.62 -4.28 10.14
CA GLU A 13 -19.05 -3.11 10.84
C GLU A 13 -18.04 -3.44 11.94
N GLU A 14 -17.99 -4.66 12.48
CA GLU A 14 -17.04 -4.99 13.56
C GLU A 14 -15.62 -5.31 13.05
N ALA A 15 -15.42 -5.43 11.74
CA ALA A 15 -14.12 -5.72 11.13
C ALA A 15 -13.18 -4.49 11.06
N LYS A 16 -13.60 -3.31 11.57
CA LYS A 16 -12.85 -2.05 11.44
C LYS A 16 -12.26 -1.49 12.73
N GLU A 17 -12.51 -2.09 13.90
CA GLU A 17 -12.03 -1.54 15.19
C GLU A 17 -11.22 -2.50 16.07
N LEU A 18 -10.77 -3.63 15.54
CA LEU A 18 -9.79 -4.51 16.22
C LEU A 18 -8.38 -4.44 15.61
N GLU A 19 -8.06 -3.34 14.92
CA GLU A 19 -6.66 -2.99 14.65
C GLU A 19 -5.99 -2.37 15.89
N LYS A 20 -6.01 -3.09 17.01
CA LYS A 20 -4.81 -3.02 17.85
C LYS A 20 -3.71 -3.62 16.97
N PRO A 21 -2.70 -2.85 16.52
CA PRO A 21 -1.61 -3.42 15.75
C PRO A 21 -1.06 -4.59 16.58
N LEU A 22 -0.84 -5.74 15.96
CA LEU A 22 -0.42 -6.98 16.63
C LEU A 22 0.74 -6.73 17.63
N GLU A 23 1.62 -5.78 17.31
CA GLU A 23 2.73 -5.32 18.13
C GLU A 23 2.34 -4.78 19.53
N LYS A 24 1.15 -4.18 19.66
CA LYS A 24 0.60 -3.66 20.92
C LYS A 24 -0.15 -4.70 21.74
N MET A 25 -0.46 -5.88 21.18
CA MET A 25 -1.10 -6.95 21.94
C MET A 25 -0.12 -7.53 22.97
N THR A 26 -0.69 -8.00 24.08
CA THR A 26 0.05 -8.65 25.15
C THR A 26 0.30 -10.13 24.80
N ALA A 27 1.30 -10.74 25.45
CA ALA A 27 1.63 -12.15 25.22
C ALA A 27 0.43 -13.13 25.35
N PRO A 28 -0.51 -12.99 26.32
CA PRO A 28 -1.67 -13.88 26.40
C PRO A 28 -2.61 -13.73 25.19
N GLU A 29 -2.90 -12.51 24.75
CA GLU A 29 -3.75 -12.25 23.57
C GLU A 29 -3.15 -12.86 22.30
N LEU A 30 -1.82 -12.73 22.14
CA LEU A 30 -1.11 -13.35 21.01
C LEU A 30 -1.10 -14.88 21.09
N ARG A 31 -1.10 -15.48 22.29
CA ARG A 31 -1.19 -16.93 22.44
C ARG A 31 -2.58 -17.45 22.07
N GLU A 32 -3.65 -16.74 22.41
CA GLU A 32 -5.02 -17.12 22.04
C GLU A 32 -5.20 -17.13 20.52
N ILE A 33 -4.70 -16.09 19.85
CA ILE A 33 -4.72 -15.99 18.38
C ILE A 33 -3.86 -17.09 17.75
N ALA A 34 -2.68 -17.37 18.31
CA ALA A 34 -1.82 -18.44 17.79
C ALA A 34 -2.38 -19.85 17.99
N LYS A 35 -3.18 -20.10 19.03
CA LYS A 35 -3.87 -21.39 19.24
C LYS A 35 -4.96 -21.67 18.22
N GLN A 36 -5.55 -20.61 17.64
CA GLN A 36 -6.55 -20.75 16.58
C GLN A 36 -5.92 -21.08 15.22
N ILE A 37 -4.59 -20.97 15.10
CA ILE A 37 -3.87 -21.31 13.87
C ILE A 37 -3.62 -22.83 13.83
N PRO A 38 -4.14 -23.55 12.82
CA PRO A 38 -3.92 -24.98 12.70
C PRO A 38 -2.44 -25.27 12.42
N GLY A 39 -1.81 -26.11 13.27
CA GLY A 39 -0.43 -26.58 13.09
C GLY A 39 0.65 -25.89 13.94
N VAL A 40 0.29 -24.98 14.86
CA VAL A 40 1.24 -24.36 15.80
C VAL A 40 1.17 -25.05 17.16
N GLU A 41 2.08 -26.00 17.40
CA GLU A 41 2.25 -26.64 18.71
C GLU A 41 3.30 -25.89 19.55
N GLY A 42 3.11 -25.81 20.88
CA GLY A 42 4.07 -25.16 21.78
C GLY A 42 3.88 -23.64 21.99
N VAL A 43 2.69 -23.10 21.67
CA VAL A 43 2.33 -21.67 21.81
C VAL A 43 2.64 -21.07 23.19
N HIS A 44 2.58 -21.87 24.26
CA HIS A 44 2.86 -21.42 25.63
C HIS A 44 4.34 -21.14 25.91
N ALA A 45 5.27 -21.81 25.22
CA ALA A 45 6.71 -21.64 25.40
C ALA A 45 7.32 -20.56 24.48
N MET A 46 6.57 -20.09 23.49
CA MET A 46 7.05 -19.11 22.51
C MET A 46 7.13 -17.70 23.11
N LYS A 47 8.18 -16.96 22.73
CA LYS A 47 8.34 -15.54 23.08
C LYS A 47 7.36 -14.68 22.28
N LYS A 48 7.05 -13.49 22.78
CA LYS A 48 6.14 -12.53 22.13
C LYS A 48 6.48 -12.28 20.66
N GLU A 49 7.77 -12.11 20.34
CA GLU A 49 8.27 -11.88 18.98
C GLU A 49 7.97 -13.05 18.03
N GLN A 50 8.16 -14.29 18.50
CA GLN A 50 7.90 -15.50 17.71
C GLN A 50 6.42 -15.68 17.42
N LEU A 51 5.56 -15.40 18.40
CA LEU A 51 4.10 -15.41 18.21
C LEU A 51 3.67 -14.38 17.18
N LEU A 52 4.24 -13.17 17.21
CA LEU A 52 3.96 -12.13 16.22
C LEU A 52 4.34 -12.57 14.81
N GLU A 53 5.50 -13.18 14.61
CA GLU A 53 5.91 -13.66 13.29
C GLU A 53 4.99 -14.75 12.74
N ILE A 54 4.59 -15.72 13.58
CA ILE A 54 3.68 -16.81 13.17
C ILE A 54 2.31 -16.24 12.79
N ILE A 55 1.78 -15.32 13.61
CA ILE A 55 0.49 -14.68 13.34
C ILE A 55 0.57 -13.78 12.10
N LYS A 56 1.66 -13.01 11.92
CA LYS A 56 1.87 -12.16 10.73
C LYS A 56 1.99 -13.00 9.45
N LYS A 57 2.74 -14.12 9.49
CA LYS A 57 2.88 -15.07 8.37
C LYS A 57 1.55 -15.74 8.03
N HIS A 58 0.78 -16.18 9.04
CA HIS A 58 -0.53 -16.80 8.83
C HIS A 58 -1.57 -15.79 8.30
N ARG A 59 -1.54 -14.55 8.79
CA ARG A 59 -2.47 -13.49 8.36
C ARG A 59 -2.08 -12.83 7.03
N GLY A 60 -0.97 -13.26 6.41
CA GLY A 60 -0.52 -12.76 5.10
C GLY A 60 -0.14 -11.28 5.08
N ILE A 61 0.09 -10.69 6.26
CA ILE A 61 0.54 -9.29 6.36
C ILE A 61 2.05 -9.31 6.18
N ASP A 62 2.47 -9.27 4.91
CA ASP A 62 3.83 -8.86 4.57
C ASP A 62 4.04 -7.46 5.18
N ASP A 63 4.91 -7.36 6.18
CA ASP A 63 5.53 -6.12 6.63
C ASP A 63 6.42 -5.55 5.51
N LYS A 64 5.84 -5.29 4.34
CA LYS A 64 6.35 -4.26 3.46
C LYS A 64 6.05 -2.95 4.17
N ALA A 65 6.96 -2.58 5.07
CA ALA A 65 7.13 -1.22 5.54
C ALA A 65 6.76 -0.26 4.40
N PRO A 66 5.98 0.81 4.65
CA PRO A 66 5.51 1.69 3.60
C PRO A 66 6.74 2.07 2.78
N LYS A 67 6.81 1.56 1.53
CA LYS A 67 8.00 1.71 0.70
C LYS A 67 8.32 3.19 0.76
N LYS A 68 9.44 3.55 1.43
CA LYS A 68 9.97 4.91 1.41
C LYS A 68 9.89 5.30 -0.05
N VAL A 69 9.07 6.29 -0.39
CA VAL A 69 8.83 6.65 -1.79
C VAL A 69 10.19 7.04 -2.32
N GLU A 70 10.85 6.11 -2.99
CA GLU A 70 12.23 6.30 -3.42
C GLU A 70 12.20 7.54 -4.29
N LYS A 71 13.07 8.50 -3.97
CA LYS A 71 13.15 9.73 -4.75
C LYS A 71 13.45 9.29 -6.18
N ALA A 72 12.49 9.49 -7.08
CA ALA A 72 12.59 9.05 -8.46
C ALA A 72 13.94 9.48 -9.04
N THR A 73 14.68 8.52 -9.59
CA THR A 73 16.03 8.78 -10.10
C THR A 73 15.95 9.75 -11.29
N VAL A 74 17.03 10.50 -11.55
CA VAL A 74 17.09 11.42 -12.72
C VAL A 74 16.79 10.67 -14.03
N ARG A 75 17.17 9.39 -14.12
CA ARG A 75 16.91 8.52 -15.26
C ARG A 75 15.40 8.24 -15.44
N GLU A 76 14.68 7.92 -14.37
CA GLU A 76 13.24 7.70 -14.42
C GLU A 76 12.46 8.96 -14.81
N LEU A 77 12.86 10.12 -14.28
CA LEU A 77 12.23 11.39 -14.64
C LEU A 77 12.43 11.72 -16.13
N LYS A 78 13.61 11.44 -16.69
CA LYS A 78 13.87 11.57 -18.14
C LYS A 78 13.02 10.62 -18.96
N LYS A 79 12.82 9.37 -18.52
CA LYS A 79 11.90 8.41 -19.17
C LYS A 79 10.46 8.95 -19.19
N LYS A 80 9.96 9.44 -18.04
CA LYS A 80 8.61 10.05 -17.95
C LYS A 80 8.46 11.28 -18.84
N ILE A 81 9.50 12.11 -18.98
CA ILE A 81 9.50 13.24 -19.92
C ILE A 81 9.37 12.77 -21.37
N ALA A 82 10.06 11.69 -21.76
CA ALA A 82 9.97 11.14 -23.11
C ALA A 82 8.55 10.63 -23.42
N LEU A 83 7.94 9.89 -22.47
CA LEU A 83 6.56 9.42 -22.58
C LEU A 83 5.57 10.58 -22.76
N PHE A 84 5.64 11.59 -21.90
CA PHE A 84 4.72 12.74 -22.00
C PHE A 84 4.94 13.59 -23.26
N LYS A 85 6.12 13.55 -23.88
CA LYS A 85 6.32 14.16 -25.20
C LYS A 85 5.60 13.39 -26.29
N ALA A 86 5.66 12.05 -26.26
CA ALA A 86 4.91 11.21 -27.21
C ALA A 86 3.40 11.43 -27.07
N GLU A 87 2.87 11.36 -25.85
CA GLU A 87 1.45 11.65 -25.56
C GLU A 87 1.04 13.06 -26.01
N LYS A 88 1.96 14.03 -25.97
CA LYS A 88 1.68 15.39 -26.40
C LYS A 88 1.58 15.49 -27.92
N GLU A 89 2.38 14.74 -28.66
CA GLU A 89 2.25 14.67 -30.13
C GLU A 89 0.96 13.94 -30.54
N GLU A 90 0.56 12.91 -29.80
CA GLU A 90 -0.75 12.25 -29.99
C GLU A 90 -1.90 13.23 -29.72
N ALA A 91 -1.85 13.96 -28.59
CA ALA A 91 -2.85 14.98 -28.27
C ALA A 91 -2.88 16.12 -29.30
N ARG A 92 -1.74 16.45 -29.94
CA ARG A 92 -1.67 17.39 -31.07
C ARG A 92 -2.41 16.85 -32.29
N ARG A 93 -2.21 15.58 -32.64
CA ARG A 93 -2.95 14.93 -33.74
C ARG A 93 -4.45 14.89 -33.48
N ALA A 94 -4.85 14.66 -32.23
CA ALA A 94 -6.23 14.65 -31.78
C ALA A 94 -6.84 16.06 -31.57
N ASN A 95 -6.08 17.14 -31.79
CA ASN A 95 -6.48 18.54 -31.53
C ASN A 95 -7.02 18.82 -30.11
N ASP A 96 -6.66 18.00 -29.13
CA ASP A 96 -7.07 18.20 -27.73
C ASP A 96 -6.18 19.24 -27.04
N LYS A 97 -6.60 20.50 -27.15
CA LYS A 97 -5.90 21.67 -26.55
C LYS A 97 -5.72 21.53 -25.04
N ARG A 98 -6.71 20.96 -24.33
CA ARG A 98 -6.68 20.81 -22.86
C ARG A 98 -5.62 19.78 -22.47
N ARG A 99 -5.57 18.64 -23.16
CA ARG A 99 -4.55 17.61 -22.92
C ARG A 99 -3.14 18.12 -23.23
N ILE A 100 -2.96 18.86 -24.32
CA ILE A 100 -1.68 19.48 -24.68
C ILE A 100 -1.19 20.42 -23.57
N GLU A 101 -2.06 21.25 -23.01
CA GLU A 101 -1.69 22.19 -21.95
C GLU A 101 -1.29 21.46 -20.65
N ILE A 102 -2.06 20.45 -20.24
CA ILE A 102 -1.76 19.61 -19.08
C ILE A 102 -0.40 18.94 -19.25
N LEU A 103 -0.14 18.32 -20.40
CA LEU A 103 1.14 17.67 -20.70
C LEU A 103 2.29 18.67 -20.74
N LYS A 104 2.10 19.88 -21.30
CA LYS A 104 3.11 20.96 -21.27
C LYS A 104 3.50 21.31 -19.83
N ARG A 105 2.52 21.50 -18.93
CA ARG A 105 2.75 21.83 -17.52
C ARG A 105 3.47 20.69 -16.78
N ARG A 106 3.07 19.43 -17.01
CA ARG A 106 3.70 18.23 -16.43
C ARG A 106 5.15 18.07 -16.87
N ILE A 107 5.43 18.20 -18.17
CA ILE A 107 6.79 18.16 -18.72
C ILE A 107 7.67 19.26 -18.08
N ASN A 108 7.15 20.48 -17.93
CA ASN A 108 7.88 21.58 -17.31
C ASN A 108 8.21 21.31 -15.83
N ARG A 109 7.26 20.77 -15.06
CA ARG A 109 7.51 20.35 -13.66
C ARG A 109 8.59 19.27 -13.59
N LEU A 110 8.49 18.23 -14.41
CA LEU A 110 9.49 17.15 -14.45
C LEU A 110 10.88 17.69 -14.82
N LYS A 111 10.99 18.58 -15.82
CA LYS A 111 12.26 19.22 -16.19
C LYS A 111 12.86 20.04 -15.03
N LYS A 112 12.02 20.76 -14.28
CA LYS A 112 12.47 21.50 -13.07
C LYS A 112 12.96 20.52 -11.99
N GLN A 113 12.23 19.43 -11.75
CA GLN A 113 12.63 18.39 -10.79
C GLN A 113 13.95 17.72 -11.19
N THR A 114 14.17 17.40 -12.47
CA THR A 114 15.44 16.85 -12.94
C THR A 114 16.61 17.81 -12.71
N ARG A 115 16.41 19.13 -12.92
CA ARG A 115 17.45 20.13 -12.67
C ARG A 115 17.74 20.29 -11.18
N LYS A 116 16.71 20.22 -10.35
CA LYS A 116 16.87 20.29 -8.88
C LYS A 116 17.63 19.08 -8.35
N LEU A 117 17.28 17.88 -8.81
CA LEU A 117 17.95 16.63 -8.42
C LEU A 117 19.38 16.53 -8.97
N ALA A 118 19.67 17.11 -10.13
CA ALA A 118 21.04 17.15 -10.66
C ALA A 118 21.94 18.19 -9.96
N ARG A 119 21.35 19.13 -9.19
CA ARG A 119 22.08 20.15 -8.43
C ARG A 119 22.23 19.80 -6.95
N ALA A 120 21.46 18.82 -6.47
CA ALA A 120 21.46 18.35 -5.08
C ALA A 120 22.43 17.18 -4.94
#